data_AF-U4UWZ5-F1
#
_entry.id   AF-U4UWZ5-F1
#
_cell.length_a   1.000
_cell.length_b   1.000
_cell.length_c   1.000
_cell.angle_alpha   90.00
_cell.angle_beta   90.00
_cell.angle_gamma   90.00
#
_symmetry.space_group_name_H-M   'P 1'
#
loop_
_entity.id
_entity.type
_entity.pdbx_description
1 polymer ?
#
loop_
_entity_poly.entity_id
_entity_poly.type
_entity_poly.pdbx_seq_one_letter_code
_entity_poly.pdbx_strand_id
1 'polypeptide(L)'
;MDLTNFLFKMSAAKDTEELWKLLLAGMDFYGFDRLLYGFSRFTTGTSVGDPNDFLILSNHKKGYLKGYVDTEHLMNSPMVKWSIQNDGACSW
;
A
#
# COMPACT_ATOMS: atom_id res chain seq x y z
N MET A 1 2.78 -1.07 21.17
CA MET A 1 3.24 -2.24 20.41
C MET A 1 4.76 -2.26 20.43
N ASP A 2 5.38 -3.42 20.64
CA ASP A 2 6.83 -3.58 20.46
C ASP A 2 7.12 -3.68 18.95
N LEU A 3 7.79 -2.67 18.40
CA LEU A 3 8.06 -2.56 16.97
C LEU A 3 8.97 -3.67 16.45
N THR A 4 9.99 -4.05 17.21
CA THR A 4 10.95 -5.08 16.79
C THR A 4 10.27 -6.44 16.66
N ASN A 5 9.48 -6.80 17.67
CA ASN A 5 8.71 -8.05 17.65
C ASN A 5 7.62 -8.02 16.55
N PHE A 6 6.99 -6.87 16.32
CA PHE A 6 6.03 -6.70 15.24
C PHE A 6 6.66 -6.94 13.86
N LEU A 7 7.80 -6.30 13.57
CA LEU A 7 8.53 -6.49 12.32
C LEU A 7 9.02 -7.93 12.15
N PHE A 8 9.48 -8.58 13.23
CA PHE A 8 9.87 -9.99 13.22
C PHE A 8 8.70 -10.92 12.86
N LYS A 9 7.50 -10.67 13.40
CA LYS A 9 6.31 -11.44 13.04
C LYS A 9 5.90 -11.23 11.59
N MET A 10 5.96 -9.99 11.10
CA MET A 10 5.66 -9.69 9.70
C MET A 10 6.64 -10.39 8.75
N SER A 11 7.94 -10.36 9.03
CA SER A 11 8.93 -11.02 8.16
C SER A 11 8.85 -12.55 8.18
N ALA A 12 8.24 -13.13 9.21
CA ALA A 12 8.00 -14.57 9.34
C ALA A 12 6.64 -15.04 8.76
N ALA A 13 5.83 -14.14 8.21
CA ALA A 13 4.54 -14.48 7.60
C ALA A 13 4.73 -15.41 6.39
N LYS A 14 3.86 -16.41 6.25
CA LYS A 14 3.97 -17.46 5.22
C LYS A 14 3.47 -17.02 3.85
N ASP A 15 2.56 -16.07 3.84
CA ASP A 15 1.94 -15.54 2.63
C ASP A 15 1.51 -14.07 2.82
N THR A 16 1.08 -13.48 1.71
CA THR A 16 0.64 -12.08 1.66
C THR A 16 -0.61 -11.83 2.50
N GLU A 17 -1.50 -12.81 2.66
CA GLU A 17 -2.73 -12.64 3.44
C GLU A 17 -2.42 -12.57 4.95
N GLU A 18 -1.56 -13.45 5.44
CA GLU A 18 -1.06 -13.42 6.82
C GLU A 18 -0.31 -12.12 7.09
N LEU A 19 0.61 -11.73 6.20
CA LEU A 19 1.34 -10.47 6.28
C LEU A 19 0.40 -9.26 6.36
N TRP A 20 -0.62 -9.24 5.50
CA TRP A 20 -1.58 -8.15 5.43
C TRP A 20 -2.42 -8.05 6.70
N LYS A 21 -2.89 -9.17 7.26
CA LYS A 21 -3.63 -9.21 8.52
C LYS A 21 -2.79 -8.67 9.68
N LEU A 22 -1.51 -9.07 9.77
CA LEU A 22 -0.58 -8.56 10.78
C LEU A 22 -0.40 -7.05 10.65
N LEU A 23 -0.19 -6.55 9.42
CA LEU A 23 -0.04 -5.11 9.18
C LEU A 23 -1.28 -4.32 9.59
N LEU A 24 -2.48 -4.77 9.21
CA LEU A 24 -3.73 -4.12 9.59
C LEU A 24 -3.90 -4.03 11.11
N ALA A 25 -3.65 -5.11 11.84
CA ALA A 25 -3.72 -5.10 13.30
C ALA A 25 -2.69 -4.16 13.94
N GLY A 26 -1.49 -4.10 13.37
CA GLY A 26 -0.45 -3.18 13.82
C GLY A 26 -0.78 -1.71 13.55
N MET A 27 -1.37 -1.40 12.40
CA MET A 27 -1.74 -0.04 12.02
C MET A 27 -2.98 0.44 12.79
N ASP A 28 -3.92 -0.45 13.09
CA ASP A 28 -5.06 -0.17 13.97
C ASP A 28 -4.60 0.24 15.38
N PHE A 29 -3.56 -0.42 15.92
CA PHE A 29 -2.94 -0.01 17.19
C PHE A 29 -2.42 1.44 17.17
N TYR A 30 -1.96 1.93 16.02
CA TYR A 30 -1.50 3.31 15.85
C TYR A 30 -2.62 4.29 15.46
N GLY A 31 -3.86 3.83 15.31
CA GLY A 31 -5.01 4.65 14.96
C GLY A 31 -5.24 4.84 13.45
N PHE A 32 -4.54 4.10 12.60
CA PHE A 32 -4.79 4.10 11.16
C PHE A 32 -5.88 3.07 10.82
N ASP A 33 -7.05 3.57 10.40
CA ASP A 33 -8.22 2.73 10.12
C ASP A 33 -8.31 2.31 8.64
N ARG A 34 -7.61 2.99 7.74
CA ARG A 34 -7.64 2.77 6.29
C ARG A 34 -6.24 2.74 5.69
N LEU A 35 -5.96 1.66 4.95
CA LEU A 35 -4.67 1.43 4.33
C LEU A 35 -4.84 1.16 2.83
N LEU A 36 -3.91 1.67 2.05
CA LEU A 36 -3.69 1.36 0.65
C LEU A 36 -2.19 1.08 0.47
N TYR A 37 -1.86 -0.15 0.13
CA TYR A 37 -0.50 -0.56 -0.19
C TYR A 37 -0.41 -0.82 -1.69
N GLY A 38 0.56 -0.20 -2.35
CA GLY A 38 0.86 -0.40 -3.77
C GLY A 38 2.28 -0.89 -3.95
N PHE A 39 2.46 -1.92 -4.77
CA PHE A 39 3.76 -2.46 -5.15
C PHE A 39 3.80 -2.74 -6.64
N SER A 40 4.88 -2.30 -7.30
CA SER A 40 5.18 -2.61 -8.69
C SER A 40 6.61 -3.09 -8.81
N ARG A 41 6.84 -4.10 -9.66
CA ARG A 41 8.19 -4.62 -9.94
C ARG A 41 8.95 -3.79 -10.96
N PHE A 42 8.24 -3.12 -11.87
CA PHE A 42 8.82 -2.42 -13.01
C PHE A 42 8.46 -0.95 -12.96
N THR A 43 9.17 -0.20 -12.12
CA THR A 43 9.06 1.26 -12.11
C THR A 43 10.13 1.85 -13.03
N THR A 44 9.74 2.87 -13.79
CA THR A 44 10.70 3.79 -14.41
C THR A 44 10.66 5.10 -13.62
N GLY A 45 11.68 5.96 -13.75
CA GLY A 45 11.69 7.25 -13.04
C GLY A 45 10.50 8.17 -13.33
N THR A 46 9.62 7.82 -14.28
CA THR A 46 8.43 8.59 -14.67
C THR A 46 7.12 7.81 -14.58
N SER A 47 7.15 6.50 -14.31
CA SER A 47 5.95 5.66 -14.29
C SER A 47 6.09 4.54 -13.29
N VAL A 48 4.99 4.21 -12.61
CA VAL A 48 4.94 3.03 -11.75
C VAL A 48 4.91 1.72 -12.53
N GLY A 49 4.72 1.72 -13.86
CA GLY A 49 4.74 0.52 -14.70
C GLY A 49 3.38 0.21 -15.36
N ASP A 50 3.21 -1.01 -15.87
CA ASP A 50 1.93 -1.50 -16.38
C ASP A 50 0.95 -1.69 -15.21
N PRO A 51 -0.28 -1.13 -15.26
CA PRO A 51 -1.30 -1.37 -14.24
C PRO A 51 -1.59 -2.84 -13.93
N ASN A 52 -1.39 -3.75 -14.90
CA ASN A 52 -1.56 -5.18 -14.71
C ASN A 52 -0.43 -5.81 -13.88
N ASP A 53 0.69 -5.12 -13.68
CA ASP A 53 1.82 -5.56 -12.87
C ASP A 53 1.75 -5.04 -11.41
N PHE A 54 0.67 -4.35 -11.04
CA PHE A 54 0.49 -3.82 -9.69
C PHE A 54 -0.12 -4.84 -8.74
N LEU A 55 0.52 -4.97 -7.59
CA LEU A 55 -0.12 -5.51 -6.40
C LEU A 55 -0.70 -4.35 -5.60
N ILE A 56 -2.02 -4.36 -5.41
CA ILE A 56 -2.72 -3.42 -4.53
C ILE A 56 -3.38 -4.20 -3.40
N LEU A 57 -3.06 -3.85 -2.16
CA LEU A 57 -3.74 -4.34 -0.96
C LEU A 57 -4.46 -3.19 -0.28
N SER A 58 -5.69 -3.40 0.14
CA SER A 58 -6.45 -2.38 0.83
C SER A 58 -7.57 -2.97 1.70
N ASN A 59 -7.89 -2.27 2.79
CA ASN A 59 -9.06 -2.53 3.63
C ASN A 59 -10.22 -1.54 3.37
N HIS A 60 -10.12 -0.72 2.32
CA HIS A 60 -11.22 0.15 1.91
C HIS A 60 -12.43 -0.68 1.43
N LYS A 61 -13.62 -0.07 1.50
CA LYS A 61 -14.84 -0.67 0.93
C LYS A 61 -14.64 -0.90 -0.57
N LYS A 62 -15.12 -2.03 -1.08
CA LYS A 62 -15.02 -2.39 -2.51
C LYS A 62 -15.52 -1.29 -3.45
N GLY A 63 -16.58 -0.56 -3.09
CA GLY A 63 -17.10 0.55 -3.88
C GLY A 63 -16.10 1.71 -4.05
N TYR A 64 -15.33 2.02 -3.00
CA TYR A 64 -14.25 3.01 -3.09
C TYR A 64 -13.14 2.53 -4.02
N LEU A 65 -12.69 1.29 -3.81
CA LEU A 65 -11.59 0.71 -4.60
C LEU A 65 -11.93 0.60 -6.08
N LYS A 66 -13.17 0.24 -6.41
CA LYS A 66 -13.61 0.17 -7.81
C LYS A 66 -13.43 1.52 -8.52
N GLY A 67 -13.87 2.61 -7.90
CA GLY A 67 -13.70 3.95 -8.49
C GLY A 67 -12.24 4.41 -8.51
N TYR A 68 -11.43 3.99 -7.54
CA TYR A 68 -10.06 4.46 -7.41
C TYR A 68 -9.05 3.70 -8.28
N VAL A 69 -9.24 2.38 -8.46
CA VAL A 69 -8.30 1.49 -9.18
C VAL A 69 -8.59 1.41 -10.68
N ASP A 70 -9.76 1.86 -11.15
CA ASP A 70 -9.97 2.15 -12.58
C ASP A 70 -8.89 3.17 -13.02
N THR A 71 -8.04 2.73 -13.94
CA THR A 71 -6.59 3.00 -14.01
C THR A 71 -6.15 4.46 -14.15
N GLU A 72 -7.05 5.39 -14.49
CA GLU A 72 -6.73 6.81 -14.55
C GLU A 72 -6.66 7.48 -13.18
N HIS A 73 -7.49 7.06 -12.22
CA HIS A 73 -7.54 7.71 -10.91
C HIS A 73 -6.32 7.38 -10.07
N LEU A 74 -5.88 6.12 -10.06
CA LEU A 74 -4.66 5.69 -9.38
C LEU A 74 -3.43 6.47 -9.88
N MET A 75 -3.23 6.53 -11.21
CA MET A 75 -2.07 7.18 -11.81
C MET A 75 -2.10 8.70 -11.69
N ASN A 76 -3.29 9.29 -11.65
CA ASN A 76 -3.44 10.73 -11.44
C ASN A 76 -3.50 11.15 -9.98
N SER A 77 -3.62 10.18 -9.08
CA SER A 77 -3.66 10.44 -7.65
C SER A 77 -2.40 11.18 -7.23
N PRO A 78 -2.51 12.24 -6.41
CA PRO A 78 -1.33 13.01 -6.10
C PRO A 78 -0.33 12.19 -5.29
N MET A 79 -0.76 11.17 -4.52
CA MET A 79 0.15 10.35 -3.71
C MET A 79 1.00 9.41 -4.55
N VAL A 80 0.46 8.87 -5.64
CA VAL A 80 1.25 8.09 -6.60
C VAL A 80 2.25 9.00 -7.33
N LYS A 81 1.82 10.20 -7.75
CA LYS A 81 2.73 11.16 -8.38
C LYS A 81 3.86 11.58 -7.44
N TRP A 82 3.54 11.84 -6.16
CA TRP A 82 4.53 12.17 -5.14
C TRP A 82 5.52 11.02 -4.93
N SER A 83 5.04 9.77 -4.79
CA SER A 83 5.91 8.61 -4.55
C SER A 83 6.82 8.26 -5.73
N ILE A 84 6.47 8.64 -6.96
CA ILE A 84 7.36 8.46 -8.13
C ILE A 84 8.57 9.41 -8.05
N GLN A 85 8.39 10.57 -7.42
CA GLN A 85 9.37 11.67 -7.45
C GLN A 85 10.15 11.84 -6.15
N ASN A 86 9.77 11.13 -5.08
CA ASN A 86 10.28 11.37 -3.73
C ASN A 86 10.45 10.06 -2.95
N ASP A 87 11.48 10.04 -2.10
CA ASP A 87 11.67 9.02 -1.08
C ASP A 87 11.21 9.54 0.30
N GLY A 88 10.50 8.71 1.06
CA GLY A 88 10.13 8.99 2.45
C GLY A 88 8.63 9.07 2.69
N ALA A 89 8.24 9.82 3.71
CA ALA A 89 6.86 9.98 4.14
C ALA A 89 6.35 11.41 3.89
N CYS A 90 5.10 11.52 3.48
CA CYS A 90 4.40 12.79 3.27
C CYS A 90 3.00 12.71 3.89
N SER A 91 2.58 13.79 4.56
CA SER A 91 1.23 13.94 5.12
C SER A 91 0.29 14.60 4.11
N TRP A 92 -0.99 14.25 4.20
CA TRP A 92 -2.04 14.61 3.26
C TRP A 92 -3.23 15.24 3.99
#